data_AF-A0A2T7PR87-F1
#
_entry.id   AF-A0A2T7PR87-F1
#
_cell.length_a   1.000
_cell.length_b   1.000
_cell.length_c   1.000
_cell.angle_alpha   90.00
_cell.angle_beta   90.00
_cell.angle_gamma   90.00
#
_symmetry.space_group_name_H-M   'P 1'
#
loop_
_entity.id
_entity.type
_entity.pdbx_description
1 polymer ?
#
loop_
_entity_poly.entity_id
_entity_poly.type
_entity_poly.pdbx_seq_one_letter_code
_entity_poly.pdbx_strand_id
1 'polypeptide(L)'
;MEGEGCSYVGFFDLQGNKWAESRNPILAITPEQIRHIVNAIASSNTVDLRASGAKLGTRKFICVFQDENVVVLKQLGGDADDKLMVSVGRFFKGCVVGAAPGGEREKCSRISVEKYTEYLKSINY
;
A
#
# COMPACT_ATOMS: atom_id res chain seq x y z
N MET A 1 -7.68 5.37 24.54
CA MET A 1 -7.84 5.67 23.11
C MET A 1 -7.11 4.59 22.34
N GLU A 2 -7.80 3.48 22.05
CA GLU A 2 -7.22 2.36 21.31
C GLU A 2 -7.40 2.61 19.80
N GLY A 3 -6.31 3.04 19.16
CA GLY A 3 -5.96 2.73 17.77
C GLY A 3 -6.98 3.07 16.67
N GLU A 4 -7.25 4.36 16.43
CA GLU A 4 -7.84 4.86 15.17
C GLU A 4 -6.83 4.88 14.00
N GLY A 5 -5.96 3.86 13.93
CA GLY A 5 -4.81 3.82 13.01
C GLY A 5 -4.91 2.73 11.95
N CYS A 6 -3.90 2.68 11.09
CA CYS A 6 -3.71 1.56 10.16
C CYS A 6 -3.56 0.24 10.94
N SER A 7 -4.23 -0.82 10.49
CA SER A 7 -4.05 -2.18 10.99
C SER A 7 -2.74 -2.82 10.51
N TYR A 8 -2.12 -2.25 9.48
CA TYR A 8 -0.82 -2.67 8.97
C TYR A 8 -0.05 -1.46 8.46
N VAL A 9 1.27 -1.44 8.72
CA VAL A 9 2.20 -0.52 8.08
C VAL A 9 3.47 -1.29 7.69
N GLY A 10 3.99 -1.04 6.51
CA GLY A 10 5.25 -1.62 6.03
C GLY A 10 6.07 -0.62 5.22
N PHE A 11 7.39 -0.72 5.33
CA PHE A 11 8.37 0.01 4.53
C PHE A 11 9.20 -0.99 3.75
N PHE A 12 9.34 -0.75 2.45
CA PHE A 12 10.02 -1.65 1.52
C PHE A 12 10.92 -0.84 0.58
N ASP A 13 11.98 -1.45 0.06
CA ASP A 13 12.73 -0.89 -1.06
C ASP A 13 11.96 -1.06 -2.39
N LEU A 14 12.52 -0.51 -3.48
CA LEU A 14 11.94 -0.61 -4.81
C LEU A 14 11.92 -2.05 -5.38
N GLN A 15 12.72 -2.96 -4.83
CA GLN A 15 12.74 -4.37 -5.21
C GLN A 15 11.70 -5.19 -4.42
N GLY A 16 11.06 -4.57 -3.42
CA GLY A 16 10.09 -5.17 -2.53
C GLY A 16 10.68 -5.83 -1.29
N ASN A 17 11.99 -5.68 -1.04
CA ASN A 17 12.57 -6.17 0.21
C ASN A 17 12.11 -5.29 1.37
N LYS A 18 11.71 -5.95 2.45
CA LYS A 18 11.19 -5.29 3.65
C LYS A 18 12.31 -4.64 4.45
N TRP A 19 12.15 -3.36 4.78
CA TRP A 19 12.97 -2.66 5.76
C TRP A 19 12.36 -2.70 7.15
N ALA A 20 11.04 -2.50 7.25
CA ALA A 20 10.31 -2.53 8.50
C ALA A 20 8.84 -2.87 8.27
N GLU A 21 8.18 -3.48 9.27
CA GLU A 21 6.74 -3.69 9.27
C GLU A 21 6.16 -3.66 10.69
N SER A 22 4.85 -3.43 10.78
CA SER A 22 4.08 -3.53 12.02
C SER A 22 4.17 -4.94 12.63
N ARG A 23 4.19 -5.02 13.96
CA ARG A 23 4.16 -6.30 14.70
C ARG A 23 2.89 -7.08 14.35
N ASN A 24 3.03 -8.40 14.12
CA ASN A 24 1.95 -9.32 13.71
C ASN A 24 1.24 -8.89 12.40
N PRO A 25 1.93 -8.97 11.25
CA PRO A 25 1.39 -8.47 10.00
C PRO A 25 0.15 -9.26 9.56
N ILE A 26 -0.96 -8.54 9.35
CA ILE A 26 -2.19 -9.12 8.78
C ILE A 26 -2.06 -9.51 7.30
N LEU A 27 -0.98 -9.07 6.64
CA LEU A 27 -0.65 -9.37 5.25
C LEU A 27 0.76 -9.97 5.18
N ALA A 28 0.88 -11.22 4.70
CA ALA A 28 2.15 -11.87 4.43
C ALA A 28 2.68 -11.46 3.04
N ILE A 29 3.12 -10.21 2.90
CA ILE A 29 3.48 -9.63 1.60
C ILE A 29 4.84 -10.16 1.11
N THR A 30 4.92 -10.55 -0.16
CA THR A 30 6.18 -10.97 -0.80
C THR A 30 6.84 -9.81 -1.58
N PRO A 31 8.17 -9.87 -1.83
CA PRO A 31 8.86 -8.83 -2.60
C PRO A 31 8.29 -8.63 -4.01
N GLU A 32 7.90 -9.71 -4.70
CA GLU A 32 7.36 -9.65 -6.05
C GLU A 32 6.05 -8.86 -6.10
N GLN A 33 5.23 -8.99 -5.06
CA GLN A 33 3.95 -8.30 -4.93
C GLN A 33 4.15 -6.79 -4.75
N ILE A 34 5.08 -6.39 -3.89
CA ILE A 34 5.43 -4.97 -3.72
C ILE A 34 6.03 -4.41 -5.00
N ARG A 35 7.00 -5.11 -5.59
CA ARG A 35 7.65 -4.67 -6.83
C ARG A 35 6.63 -4.47 -7.95
N HIS A 36 5.64 -5.35 -8.07
CA HIS A 36 4.55 -5.19 -9.04
C HIS A 36 3.77 -3.88 -8.83
N ILE A 37 3.45 -3.52 -7.59
CA ILE A 37 2.74 -2.28 -7.26
C ILE A 37 3.65 -1.05 -7.46
N VAL A 38 4.91 -1.11 -7.02
CA VAL A 38 5.89 -0.03 -7.18
C VAL A 38 6.11 0.30 -8.66
N ASN A 39 6.18 -0.71 -9.51
CA ASN A 39 6.32 -0.53 -10.96
C ASN A 39 5.08 0.11 -11.61
N ALA A 40 3.89 -0.03 -11.02
CA ALA A 40 2.70 0.65 -11.48
C ALA A 40 2.68 2.15 -11.10
N ILE A 41 3.37 2.54 -10.03
CA ILE A 41 3.49 3.94 -9.60
C ILE A 41 4.65 4.65 -10.32
N ALA A 42 5.67 3.90 -10.74
CA ALA A 42 6.84 4.46 -11.41
C ALA A 42 6.45 5.19 -12.71
N SER A 43 7.13 6.30 -13.02
CA SER A 43 6.83 7.20 -14.15
C SER A 43 6.83 6.52 -15.53
N SER A 44 7.41 5.33 -15.66
CA SER A 44 7.35 4.52 -16.88
C SER A 44 6.02 3.77 -17.07
N ASN A 45 5.12 3.76 -16.06
CA ASN A 45 3.75 3.22 -16.07
C ASN A 45 3.59 1.93 -16.89
N THR A 46 4.52 0.99 -16.75
CA THR A 46 4.49 -0.26 -17.54
C THR A 46 3.43 -1.25 -17.06
N VAL A 47 2.78 -0.96 -15.92
CA VAL A 47 1.76 -1.79 -15.29
C VAL A 47 0.53 -0.94 -14.95
N ASP A 48 -0.63 -1.34 -15.47
CA ASP A 48 -1.92 -0.76 -15.07
C ASP A 48 -2.64 -1.69 -14.09
N LEU A 49 -2.62 -1.33 -12.80
CA LEU A 49 -3.26 -2.11 -11.74
C LEU A 49 -4.79 -2.05 -11.81
N ARG A 50 -5.37 -1.10 -12.54
CA ARG A 50 -6.83 -1.08 -12.78
C ARG A 50 -7.25 -2.25 -13.66
N ALA A 51 -6.39 -2.67 -14.58
CA ALA A 51 -6.62 -3.82 -15.46
C ALA A 51 -6.14 -5.14 -14.84
N SER A 52 -4.93 -5.18 -14.27
CA SER A 52 -4.35 -6.43 -13.75
C SER A 52 -4.79 -6.80 -12.33
N GLY A 53 -5.29 -5.83 -11.56
CA GLY A 53 -5.46 -5.95 -10.12
C GLY A 53 -4.11 -6.08 -9.39
N ALA A 54 -4.18 -6.30 -8.08
CA ALA A 54 -3.01 -6.52 -7.23
C ALA A 54 -3.23 -7.70 -6.27
N LYS A 55 -2.14 -8.29 -5.77
CA LYS A 55 -2.16 -9.29 -4.70
C LYS A 55 -1.22 -8.87 -3.60
N LEU A 56 -1.65 -9.01 -2.35
CA LEU A 56 -0.84 -8.80 -1.16
C LEU A 56 -1.09 -9.96 -0.20
N GLY A 57 -0.05 -10.75 0.05
CA GLY A 57 -0.16 -12.07 0.65
C GLY A 57 -1.07 -12.98 -0.17
N THR A 58 -2.08 -13.55 0.48
CA THR A 58 -3.08 -14.43 -0.15
C THR A 58 -4.30 -13.67 -0.67
N ARG A 59 -4.43 -12.37 -0.36
CA ARG A 59 -5.61 -11.56 -0.65
C ARG A 59 -5.48 -10.87 -2.02
N LYS A 60 -6.58 -10.81 -2.78
CA LYS A 60 -6.68 -10.11 -4.08
C LYS A 60 -7.29 -8.73 -3.88
N PHE A 61 -6.85 -7.76 -4.67
CA PHE A 61 -7.31 -6.38 -4.59
C PHE A 61 -7.58 -5.80 -5.98
N ILE A 62 -8.51 -4.86 -6.04
CA ILE A 62 -8.76 -4.00 -7.19
C ILE A 62 -8.17 -2.62 -6.95
N CYS A 63 -7.62 -2.00 -7.98
CA CYS A 63 -7.13 -0.62 -7.90
C CYS A 63 -8.30 0.36 -8.03
N VAL A 64 -8.52 1.18 -7.00
CA VAL A 64 -9.57 2.20 -6.99
C VAL A 64 -9.02 3.59 -7.32
N PHE A 65 -7.72 3.82 -7.07
CA PHE A 65 -7.02 5.06 -7.38
C PHE A 65 -5.55 4.78 -7.67
N GLN A 66 -4.98 5.50 -8.64
CA GLN A 66 -3.57 5.41 -9.00
C GLN A 66 -3.14 6.74 -9.62
N ASP A 67 -2.08 7.31 -9.08
CA ASP A 67 -1.31 8.41 -9.64
C ASP A 67 0.21 8.09 -9.59
N GLU A 68 1.06 9.08 -9.87
CA GLU A 68 2.53 8.96 -9.91
C GLU A 68 3.19 8.77 -8.52
N ASN A 69 2.44 8.93 -7.44
CA ASN A 69 2.93 8.91 -6.07
C ASN A 69 2.32 7.78 -5.25
N VAL A 70 1.02 7.50 -5.46
CA VAL A 70 0.22 6.63 -4.62
C VAL A 70 -0.74 5.78 -5.44
N VAL A 71 -0.90 4.53 -4.99
CA VAL A 71 -1.98 3.63 -5.39
C VAL A 71 -2.86 3.32 -4.19
N VAL A 72 -4.17 3.24 -4.41
CA VAL A 72 -5.15 2.76 -3.43
C VAL A 72 -5.85 1.53 -3.98
N LEU A 73 -5.86 0.49 -3.16
CA LEU A 73 -6.35 -0.85 -3.46
C LEU A 73 -7.48 -1.23 -2.51
N LYS A 74 -8.54 -1.84 -3.03
CA LYS A 74 -9.66 -2.38 -2.25
C LYS A 74 -9.69 -3.90 -2.36
N GLN A 75 -9.81 -4.60 -1.24
CA GLN A 75 -9.87 -6.06 -1.23
C GLN A 75 -11.08 -6.57 -2.03
N LEU A 76 -10.83 -7.56 -2.90
CA LEU A 76 -11.84 -8.29 -3.65
C LEU A 76 -12.29 -9.51 -2.85
N GLY A 77 -13.61 -9.63 -2.61
CA GLY A 77 -14.19 -10.73 -1.84
C GLY A 77 -13.94 -10.65 -0.33
N GLY A 78 -14.47 -11.63 0.40
CA GLY A 78 -14.50 -11.66 1.87
C GLY A 78 -15.71 -10.93 2.46
N ASP A 79 -15.93 -11.15 3.76
CA ASP A 79 -17.00 -10.50 4.52
C ASP A 79 -16.78 -8.99 4.59
N ALA A 80 -17.87 -8.22 4.57
CA ALA A 80 -17.81 -6.76 4.52
C ALA A 80 -16.97 -6.16 5.66
N ASP A 81 -16.99 -6.81 6.82
CA ASP A 81 -16.33 -6.37 8.05
C ASP A 81 -14.82 -6.68 8.09
N ASP A 82 -14.30 -7.54 7.19
CA ASP A 82 -12.86 -7.86 7.09
C ASP A 82 -12.23 -7.37 5.76
N LYS A 83 -12.95 -6.51 5.02
CA LYS A 83 -12.37 -5.92 3.80
C LYS A 83 -11.28 -4.93 4.18
N LEU A 84 -10.11 -5.10 3.59
CA LEU A 84 -9.01 -4.15 3.72
C LEU A 84 -8.99 -3.15 2.57
N MET A 85 -8.65 -1.92 2.91
CA MET A 85 -8.18 -0.89 2.02
C MET A 85 -6.68 -0.74 2.22
N VAL A 86 -5.91 -0.82 1.13
CA VAL A 86 -4.45 -0.68 1.15
C VAL A 86 -4.06 0.54 0.35
N SER A 87 -3.21 1.38 0.92
CA SER A 87 -2.56 2.49 0.22
C SER A 87 -1.07 2.20 0.12
N VAL A 88 -0.49 2.42 -1.06
CA VAL A 88 0.94 2.25 -1.31
C VAL A 88 1.48 3.53 -1.90
N GLY A 89 2.43 4.16 -1.22
CA GLY A 89 3.08 5.39 -1.66
C GLY A 89 4.54 5.16 -1.97
N ARG A 90 5.01 5.61 -3.14
CA ARG A 90 6.38 5.43 -3.61
C ARG A 90 7.21 6.69 -3.37
N PHE A 91 8.40 6.52 -2.79
CA PHE A 91 9.45 7.54 -2.63
C PHE A 91 10.72 7.12 -3.41
N PHE A 92 11.85 7.84 -3.27
CA PHE A 92 12.97 7.66 -4.19
C PHE A 92 13.66 6.30 -4.05
N LYS A 93 13.81 5.77 -2.84
CA LYS A 93 14.48 4.48 -2.60
C LYS A 93 13.53 3.34 -2.24
N GLY A 94 12.22 3.57 -2.20
CA GLY A 94 11.28 2.56 -1.73
C GLY A 94 9.82 2.95 -1.75
N CYS A 95 9.01 2.26 -0.95
CA CYS A 95 7.60 2.56 -0.76
C CYS A 95 7.13 2.32 0.68
N VAL A 96 6.06 3.02 1.03
CA VAL A 96 5.29 2.85 2.27
C VAL A 96 3.98 2.15 1.92
N VAL A 97 3.62 1.13 2.68
CA VAL A 97 2.34 0.42 2.59
C VAL A 97 1.57 0.65 3.87
N GLY A 98 0.32 1.08 3.76
CA GLY A 98 -0.62 1.16 4.87
C GLY A 98 -1.88 0.37 4.55
N ALA A 99 -2.35 -0.47 5.48
CA ALA A 99 -3.66 -1.12 5.35
C ALA A 99 -4.57 -0.77 6.53
N ALA A 100 -5.85 -0.55 6.23
CA ALA A 100 -6.89 -0.34 7.23
C ALA A 100 -8.16 -1.13 6.84
N PRO A 101 -9.04 -1.44 7.80
CA PRO A 101 -10.37 -1.96 7.49
C PRO A 101 -11.15 -0.95 6.65
N GLY A 102 -12.02 -1.45 5.78
CA GLY A 102 -12.90 -0.63 4.96
C GLY A 102 -13.87 0.21 5.81
N GLY A 103 -14.23 1.40 5.32
CA GLY A 103 -15.06 2.37 6.04
C GLY A 103 -14.30 3.65 6.37
N GLU A 104 -14.59 4.27 7.52
CA GLU A 104 -14.02 5.58 7.89
C GLU A 104 -12.49 5.58 8.03
N ARG A 105 -11.89 4.42 8.33
CA ARG A 105 -10.43 4.28 8.53
C ARG A 105 -9.63 4.28 7.22
N GLU A 106 -10.29 4.10 6.08
CA GLU A 106 -9.65 4.13 4.75
C GLU A 106 -8.97 5.48 4.48
N LYS A 107 -9.67 6.59 4.75
CA LYS A 107 -9.14 7.93 4.52
C LYS A 107 -7.90 8.19 5.37
N CYS A 108 -7.91 7.72 6.62
CA CYS A 108 -6.79 7.88 7.54
C CYS A 108 -5.55 7.12 7.06
N SER A 109 -5.71 5.90 6.54
CA SER A 109 -4.61 5.12 5.95
C SER A 109 -3.98 5.83 4.77
N ARG A 110 -4.81 6.30 3.83
CA ARG A 110 -4.35 7.02 2.64
C ARG A 110 -3.57 8.29 3.00
N ILE A 111 -4.16 9.15 3.84
CA ILE A 111 -3.54 10.42 4.25
C ILE A 111 -2.21 10.16 4.95
N SER A 112 -2.12 9.12 5.78
CA SER A 112 -0.87 8.78 6.47
C SER A 112 0.20 8.34 5.48
N VAL A 113 -0.14 7.45 4.53
CA VAL A 113 0.80 6.99 3.50
C VAL A 113 1.25 8.15 2.60
N GLU A 114 0.36 9.05 2.20
CA GLU A 114 0.70 10.25 1.43
C GLU A 114 1.70 11.13 2.19
N LYS A 115 1.39 11.48 3.45
CA LYS A 115 2.26 12.32 4.29
C LYS A 115 3.65 11.73 4.49
N TYR A 116 3.74 10.43 4.80
CA TYR A 116 5.04 9.77 4.95
C TYR A 116 5.80 9.70 3.63
N THR A 117 5.11 9.48 2.51
CA THR A 117 5.73 9.47 1.18
C THR A 117 6.31 10.83 0.81
N GLU A 118 5.54 11.90 1.03
CA GLU A 118 5.99 13.28 0.79
C GLU A 118 7.16 13.66 1.71
N TYR A 119 7.08 13.29 2.99
CA TYR A 119 8.17 13.52 3.93
C TYR A 119 9.47 12.82 3.47
N LEU A 120 9.40 11.53 3.12
CA LEU A 120 10.59 10.78 2.67
C LEU A 120 11.18 11.37 1.38
N LYS A 121 10.33 11.82 0.45
CA LYS A 121 10.78 12.56 -0.74
C LYS A 121 11.47 13.88 -0.35
N SER A 122 10.93 14.63 0.60
CA SER A 122 11.49 15.92 1.02
C SER A 122 12.91 15.80 1.58
N ILE A 123 13.26 14.64 2.14
CA ILE A 123 14.61 14.34 2.67
C ILE A 123 15.45 13.49 1.70
N ASN A 124 15.05 13.37 0.42
CA ASN A 124 15.71 12.57 -0.63
C ASN A 124 15.94 11.10 -0.24
N TYR A 125 14.97 10.54 0.49
CA TYR A 125 14.91 9.13 0.79
C TYR A 125 14.10 8.38 -0.27
#